data_AF-A0AB40B4R0-F1
#
_entry.id   AF-A0AB40B4R0-F1
#
_cell.length_a   1.000
_cell.length_b   1.000
_cell.length_c   1.000
_cell.angle_alpha   90.00
_cell.angle_beta   90.00
_cell.angle_gamma   90.00
#
_symmetry.space_group_name_H-M   'P 1'
#
loop_
_entity.id
_entity.type
_entity.pdbx_description
1 polymer ?
#
loop_
_entity_poly.entity_id
_entity_poly.type
_entity_poly.pdbx_seq_one_letter_code
_entity_poly.pdbx_strand_id
1 'polypeptide(L)'
;MHTYRHILNPTHDKHSWPKSDQGPIIPPEPMNKRRGRKTLLRRKEVDENPGFSRGKVSKKGVKIKCSLCGATGHNKRYHGQNNTTSSAWTSQGFGPVPENIM
;
A
#
# COMPACT_ATOMS: atom_id res chain seq x y z
N MET A 1 61.49 8.88 25.81
CA MET A 1 60.10 9.28 26.10
C MET A 1 59.82 10.59 25.37
N HIS A 2 59.03 10.58 24.30
CA HIS A 2 58.75 11.76 23.44
C HIS A 2 57.33 12.30 23.64
N THR A 3 56.67 11.90 24.73
CA THR A 3 55.23 12.03 24.94
C THR A 3 54.71 13.46 25.06
N TYR A 4 55.59 14.44 25.29
CA TYR A 4 55.23 15.87 25.41
C TYR A 4 56.18 16.79 24.63
N ARG A 5 56.85 16.29 23.58
CA ARG A 5 57.79 17.10 22.79
C ARG A 5 57.12 18.30 22.11
N HIS A 6 55.81 18.21 21.88
CA HIS A 6 55.02 19.24 21.19
C HIS A 6 54.11 19.92 22.21
N ILE A 7 54.43 21.16 22.55
CA ILE A 7 53.58 22.01 23.38
C ILE A 7 52.43 22.48 22.50
N LEU A 8 51.21 22.11 22.85
CA LEU A 8 50.03 22.73 22.27
C LEU A 8 49.91 24.11 22.89
N ASN A 9 50.15 25.15 22.10
CA ASN A 9 49.91 26.52 22.55
C ASN A 9 48.41 26.69 22.81
N PRO A 10 48.03 27.39 23.89
CA PRO A 10 46.64 27.68 24.16
C PRO A 10 46.05 28.45 22.98
N THR A 11 44.92 27.97 22.47
CA THR A 11 44.16 28.67 21.44
C THR A 11 43.45 29.86 22.06
N HIS A 12 43.38 30.96 21.32
CA HIS A 12 42.63 32.14 21.76
C HIS A 12 41.15 31.83 22.00
N ASP A 13 40.57 32.56 22.96
CA ASP A 13 39.16 32.46 23.32
C ASP A 13 38.25 32.62 22.10
N LYS A 14 37.10 31.95 22.13
CA LYS A 14 36.09 32.00 21.06
C LYS A 14 35.70 33.43 20.65
N HIS A 15 35.83 34.40 21.56
CA HIS A 15 35.52 35.81 21.32
C HIS A 15 36.50 36.50 20.34
N SER A 16 37.74 36.01 20.21
CA SER A 16 38.73 36.59 19.30
C SER A 16 38.63 36.06 17.87
N TRP A 17 37.73 35.11 17.62
CA TRP A 17 37.57 34.52 16.29
C TRP A 17 36.80 35.49 15.39
N PRO A 18 37.21 35.65 14.13
CA PRO A 18 36.49 36.52 13.19
C PRO A 18 35.06 35.98 13.02
N LYS A 19 34.08 36.88 13.14
CA LYS A 19 32.69 36.54 12.85
C LYS A 19 32.58 36.35 11.35
N SER A 20 32.11 35.17 10.95
CA SER A 20 31.79 34.89 9.56
C SER A 20 30.64 35.78 9.09
N ASP A 21 30.79 36.44 7.95
CA ASP A 21 29.71 37.14 7.24
C ASP A 21 28.83 36.16 6.43
N GLN A 22 29.24 34.90 6.35
CA GLN A 22 28.41 33.85 5.78
C GLN A 22 27.19 33.63 6.67
N GLY A 23 26.02 33.57 6.03
CA GLY A 23 24.73 33.32 6.70
C GLY A 23 24.70 32.04 7.53
N PRO A 24 23.62 31.80 8.28
CA PRO A 24 23.52 30.64 9.15
C PRO A 24 23.76 29.35 8.37
N ILE A 25 24.50 28.42 9.00
CA ILE A 25 24.74 27.09 8.41
C ILE A 25 23.39 26.37 8.32
N ILE A 26 22.88 26.22 7.11
CA ILE A 26 21.64 25.50 6.85
C ILE A 26 21.95 24.00 6.94
N PRO A 27 21.18 23.21 7.72
CA PRO A 27 21.36 21.77 7.75
C PRO A 27 21.12 21.17 6.35
N PRO A 28 21.80 20.07 5.99
CA PRO A 28 21.56 19.41 4.73
C PRO A 28 20.09 18.97 4.65
N GLU A 29 19.55 18.98 3.43
CA GLU A 29 18.19 18.50 3.21
C GLU A 29 18.03 17.07 3.76
N PRO A 30 16.90 16.78 4.45
CA PRO A 30 16.66 15.46 5.01
C PRO A 30 16.69 14.42 3.89
N MET A 31 17.64 13.49 3.96
CA MET A 31 17.72 12.41 2.98
C MET A 31 16.43 11.58 3.04
N ASN A 32 15.66 11.59 1.96
CA ASN A 32 14.52 10.70 1.81
C ASN A 32 15.00 9.27 2.00
N LYS A 33 14.48 8.58 3.02
CA LYS A 33 14.76 7.16 3.25
C LYS A 33 14.44 6.44 1.95
N ARG A 34 15.47 5.92 1.25
CA ARG A 34 15.25 5.10 0.06
C ARG A 34 14.30 3.98 0.49
N ARG A 35 13.14 3.87 -0.17
CA ARG A 35 12.21 2.75 0.05
C ARG A 35 13.06 1.48 -0.08
N GLY A 36 13.26 0.78 1.03
CA GLY A 36 14.13 -0.37 1.09
C GLY A 36 13.73 -1.43 0.07
N ARG A 37 14.62 -2.38 -0.20
CA ARG A 37 14.31 -3.54 -1.05
C ARG A 37 13.07 -4.22 -0.50
N LYS A 38 11.99 -4.29 -1.29
CA LYS A 38 10.79 -5.03 -0.92
C LYS A 38 11.20 -6.45 -0.50
N THR A 39 10.79 -6.86 0.70
CA THR A 39 11.00 -8.23 1.17
C THR A 39 10.28 -9.17 0.21
N LEU A 40 11.00 -10.15 -0.34
CA LEU A 40 10.36 -11.18 -1.15
C LEU A 40 9.63 -12.12 -0.17
N LEU A 41 8.32 -12.22 -0.30
CA LEU A 41 7.56 -13.27 0.38
C LEU A 41 7.99 -14.62 -0.20
N ARG A 42 8.20 -15.61 0.67
CA ARG A 42 8.42 -17.01 0.26
C ARG A 42 7.22 -17.51 -0.53
N ARG A 43 7.46 -18.27 -1.61
CA ARG A 43 6.39 -19.02 -2.28
C ARG A 43 5.87 -20.12 -1.35
N LYS A 44 4.55 -20.19 -1.20
CA LYS A 44 3.89 -21.26 -0.44
C LYS A 44 3.71 -22.49 -1.33
N GLU A 45 3.94 -23.67 -0.76
CA GLU A 45 3.70 -24.98 -1.38
C GLU A 45 2.19 -25.19 -1.64
N VAL A 46 1.84 -26.13 -2.53
CA VAL A 46 0.44 -26.41 -2.91
C VAL A 46 -0.40 -26.91 -1.72
N ASP A 47 0.24 -27.63 -0.78
CA ASP A 47 -0.37 -28.13 0.45
C ASP A 47 -0.47 -27.06 1.56
N GLU A 48 0.29 -25.97 1.45
CA GLU A 48 0.07 -24.77 2.25
C GLU A 48 -1.15 -24.03 1.69
N ASN A 49 -2.34 -24.64 1.83
CA ASN A 49 -3.60 -24.00 1.55
C ASN A 49 -3.55 -22.60 2.19
N PRO A 50 -3.79 -21.49 1.45
CA PRO A 50 -4.09 -20.22 2.07
C PRO A 50 -5.50 -20.35 2.66
N GLY A 51 -5.66 -21.29 3.59
CA GLY A 51 -6.87 -21.56 4.33
C GLY A 51 -7.32 -20.21 4.82
N PHE A 52 -8.45 -19.78 4.25
CA PHE A 52 -9.21 -18.60 4.59
C PHE A 52 -8.61 -17.89 5.78
N SER A 53 -7.80 -16.85 5.52
CA SER A 53 -7.07 -16.06 6.53
C SER A 53 -7.86 -16.09 7.84
N ARG A 54 -7.36 -16.85 8.81
CA ARG A 54 -8.06 -17.25 10.05
C ARG A 54 -9.14 -16.23 10.44
N GLY A 55 -10.41 -16.55 10.15
CA GLY A 55 -11.57 -15.73 10.56
C GLY A 55 -12.34 -14.97 9.47
N LYS A 56 -11.94 -15.01 8.19
CA LYS A 56 -12.67 -14.29 7.12
C LYS A 56 -13.55 -15.22 6.29
N VAL A 57 -14.81 -15.40 6.67
CA VAL A 57 -15.79 -16.12 5.84
C VAL A 57 -16.11 -15.34 4.56
N SER A 58 -16.08 -16.01 3.41
CA SER A 58 -16.53 -15.42 2.15
C SER A 58 -18.04 -15.24 2.17
N LYS A 59 -18.54 -14.08 1.71
CA LYS A 59 -19.99 -13.86 1.52
C LYS A 59 -20.52 -14.39 0.18
N LYS A 60 -19.69 -15.15 -0.56
CA LYS A 60 -20.09 -15.77 -1.83
C LYS A 60 -21.27 -16.73 -1.58
N GLY A 61 -22.38 -16.52 -2.28
CA GLY A 61 -23.60 -17.34 -2.16
C GLY A 61 -24.64 -16.84 -1.14
N VAL A 62 -24.35 -15.82 -0.33
CA VAL A 62 -25.32 -15.28 0.64
C VAL A 62 -26.30 -14.34 -0.06
N LYS A 63 -27.59 -14.69 -0.06
CA LYS A 63 -28.66 -13.79 -0.52
C LYS A 63 -28.79 -12.62 0.45
N ILE A 64 -28.44 -11.42 -0.01
CA ILE A 64 -28.52 -10.23 0.83
C ILE A 64 -29.97 -9.73 0.88
N LYS A 65 -30.48 -9.53 2.10
CA LYS A 65 -31.79 -8.96 2.38
C LYS A 65 -31.67 -7.50 2.80
N CYS A 66 -32.62 -6.68 2.37
CA CYS A 66 -32.71 -5.31 2.84
C CYS A 66 -33.18 -5.28 4.29
N SER A 67 -32.50 -4.53 5.15
CA SER A 67 -32.90 -4.42 6.57
C SER A 67 -34.10 -3.51 6.81
N LEU A 68 -34.59 -2.78 5.78
CA LEU A 68 -35.76 -1.90 5.88
C LEU A 68 -37.06 -2.62 5.47
N CYS A 69 -37.07 -3.31 4.32
CA CYS A 69 -38.26 -4.05 3.84
C CYS A 69 -38.15 -5.57 3.93
N GLY A 70 -37.00 -6.12 4.31
CA GLY A 70 -36.78 -7.57 4.35
C GLY A 70 -36.62 -8.25 2.99
N ALA A 71 -36.90 -7.56 1.87
CA ALA A 71 -36.84 -8.14 0.54
C ALA A 71 -35.39 -8.45 0.11
N THR A 72 -35.23 -9.52 -0.68
CA THR A 72 -33.96 -9.89 -1.31
C THR A 72 -33.79 -9.21 -2.66
N GLY A 73 -32.59 -8.77 -2.99
CA GLY A 73 -32.28 -8.14 -4.29
C GLY A 73 -31.74 -6.72 -4.18
N HIS A 74 -31.84 -6.09 -3.02
CA HIS A 74 -31.19 -4.82 -2.75
C HIS A 74 -30.79 -4.70 -1.27
N ASN A 75 -29.86 -3.80 -0.99
CA ASN A 75 -29.42 -3.47 0.37
C ASN A 75 -30.17 -2.24 0.88
N LYS A 76 -30.15 -1.99 2.19
CA LYS A 76 -30.69 -0.76 2.82
C LYS A 76 -30.28 0.52 2.07
N ARG A 77 -29.04 0.56 1.59
CA ARG A 77 -28.47 1.71 0.85
C ARG A 77 -29.20 2.05 -0.45
N TYR A 78 -29.83 1.07 -1.09
CA TYR A 78 -30.53 1.22 -2.37
C TYR A 78 -32.05 1.08 -2.21
N HIS A 79 -32.56 1.12 -0.98
CA HIS A 79 -33.99 1.04 -0.72
C HIS A 79 -34.69 2.29 -1.25
N GLY A 80 -35.66 2.12 -2.15
CA GLY A 80 -36.38 3.22 -2.81
C GLY A 80 -35.63 3.89 -3.97
N GLN A 81 -34.46 3.36 -4.36
CA GLN A 81 -33.81 3.77 -5.61
C GLN A 81 -34.46 2.99 -6.75
N ASN A 82 -35.04 3.70 -7.72
CA ASN A 82 -35.56 3.11 -8.94
C ASN A 82 -34.39 2.43 -9.65
N ASN A 83 -34.53 1.13 -9.93
CA ASN A 83 -33.50 0.23 -10.42
C ASN A 83 -32.90 0.68 -11.76
N THR A 84 -31.97 1.63 -11.77
CA THR A 84 -31.34 2.11 -13.01
C THR A 84 -30.02 1.39 -13.31
N THR A 85 -29.49 0.55 -12.42
CA THR A 85 -28.22 -0.12 -12.74
C THR A 85 -28.03 -1.43 -11.99
N SER A 86 -28.75 -2.46 -12.42
CA SER A 86 -28.24 -3.82 -12.29
C SER A 86 -28.72 -4.70 -13.44
N SER A 87 -27.76 -5.38 -14.07
CA SER A 87 -27.85 -6.44 -15.07
C SER A 87 -28.11 -6.07 -16.54
N ALA A 88 -27.03 -5.74 -17.27
CA ALA A 88 -26.82 -6.22 -18.63
C ALA A 88 -25.32 -6.46 -18.88
N TRP A 89 -24.75 -7.46 -18.20
CA TRP A 89 -23.55 -8.14 -18.73
C TRP A 89 -24.07 -9.23 -19.66
N THR A 90 -24.19 -8.88 -20.95
CA THR A 90 -24.44 -9.85 -22.00
C THR A 90 -23.17 -10.69 -22.16
N SER A 91 -23.17 -11.89 -21.57
CA SER A 91 -22.19 -12.92 -21.90
C SER A 91 -22.46 -13.40 -23.32
N GLN A 92 -21.86 -12.76 -24.32
CA GLN A 92 -21.81 -13.33 -25.66
C GLN A 92 -20.90 -14.56 -25.61
N GLY A 93 -21.51 -15.73 -25.41
CA GLY A 93 -20.89 -17.00 -25.73
C GLY A 93 -20.76 -17.10 -27.25
N PHE A 94 -19.56 -17.39 -27.73
CA PHE A 94 -19.34 -17.89 -29.08
C PHE A 94 -20.20 -19.13 -29.28
N GLY A 95 -21.17 -19.06 -30.19
CA GLY A 95 -21.98 -20.21 -30.59
C GLY A 95 -21.12 -21.28 -31.28
N PRO A 96 -21.60 -22.53 -31.35
CA PRO A 96 -20.87 -23.60 -32.01
C PRO A 96 -20.72 -23.31 -33.51
N VAL A 97 -19.53 -23.60 -34.03
CA VAL A 97 -19.20 -23.53 -35.46
C VAL A 97 -19.99 -24.64 -36.18
N PRO A 98 -20.83 -24.36 -37.18
CA PRO A 98 -21.47 -25.44 -37.92
C PRO A 98 -20.46 -26.08 -38.88
N GLU A 99 -20.24 -27.38 -38.71
CA GLU A 99 -19.73 -28.27 -39.74
C GLU A 99 -20.71 -28.27 -40.92
N ASN A 100 -20.22 -27.95 -42.12
CA ASN A 100 -20.60 -28.69 -43.32
C ASN A 100 -19.59 -28.43 -44.45
N ILE A 101 -18.85 -29.49 -44.74
CA ILE A 101 -18.12 -29.74 -45.97
C ILE A 101 -19.13 -30.31 -46.96
N MET A 102 -19.39 -29.61 -48.06
CA MET A 102 -19.67 -30.17 -49.40
C MET A 102 -19.10 -29.23 -50.44
#